data_AF-A0A7L2UT76-F1
#
_entry.id   AF-A0A7L2UT76-F1
#
_cell.length_a   1.000
_cell.length_b   1.000
_cell.length_c   1.000
_cell.angle_alpha   90.00
_cell.angle_beta   90.00
_cell.angle_gamma   90.00
#
_symmetry.space_group_name_H-M   'P 1'
#
loop_
_entity.id
_entity.type
_entity.pdbx_description
1 polymer ?
#
loop_
_entity_poly.entity_id
_entity_poly.type
_entity_poly.pdbx_seq_one_letter_code
_entity_poly.pdbx_strand_id
1 'polypeptide(L)'
;MAGMALCEPRHLYNILNQQRRVPRLAEPNYLCLLDARTQREYDESHIITARRIEQSPTGEYLVPDSEELGCVRYCVVYDCETSSLDCCDYEEEEKEKGTCDPCQSRPHFVISLDAEEGTAVQYARSLEQFTRHPVLVLRGGYKHFSACYHFLRTQKILWMPQELDNFQPYPVEILSAKLYMGNFKQACDQQIQKDLKIKAQVNISEQPATLFAEGSKYLHISVPDSLEADLFSTFATICHFIDAQLDRGAVLVFSSLGISRSSTVTMAYLMHSCQFSLKRAWDYVLKCKMNMRPHRGFVKQLSDWETQIYGTTITDVSEPNY
;
A
#
# COMPACT_ATOMS: atom_id res chain seq x y z
N MET A 1 17.63 3.26 -17.35
CA MET A 1 16.41 4.08 -17.28
C MET A 1 15.50 3.47 -16.22
N ALA A 2 14.72 4.27 -15.50
CA ALA A 2 13.99 3.80 -14.32
C ALA A 2 12.76 2.92 -14.65
N GLY A 3 12.28 2.94 -15.90
CA GLY A 3 11.16 2.12 -16.38
C GLY A 3 9.81 2.48 -15.76
N MET A 4 8.77 1.74 -16.14
CA MET A 4 7.43 1.82 -15.58
C MET A 4 7.06 0.52 -14.85
N ALA A 5 6.15 0.62 -13.89
CA ALA A 5 5.56 -0.55 -13.24
C ALA A 5 4.08 -0.32 -12.89
N LEU A 6 3.29 -1.40 -12.88
CA LEU A 6 1.93 -1.34 -12.37
C LEU A 6 1.93 -1.19 -10.85
N CYS A 7 1.02 -0.33 -10.37
CA CYS A 7 0.77 -0.09 -8.97
C CYS A 7 -0.65 -0.52 -8.62
N GLU A 8 -0.77 -1.51 -7.74
CA GLU A 8 -2.08 -1.92 -7.22
C GLU A 8 -2.70 -0.81 -6.34
N PRO A 9 -4.03 -0.63 -6.33
CA PRO A 9 -4.69 0.41 -5.53
C PRO A 9 -4.29 0.40 -4.05
N ARG A 10 -4.12 -0.78 -3.46
CA ARG A 10 -3.66 -0.94 -2.07
C ARG A 10 -2.26 -0.37 -1.85
N HIS A 11 -1.39 -0.46 -2.85
CA HIS A 11 -0.05 0.11 -2.76
C HIS A 11 -0.14 1.65 -2.73
N LEU A 12 -0.93 2.26 -3.61
CA LEU A 12 -1.18 3.70 -3.57
C LEU A 12 -1.85 4.14 -2.25
N TYR A 13 -2.85 3.39 -1.77
CA TYR A 13 -3.46 3.63 -0.46
C TYR A 13 -2.42 3.67 0.66
N ASN A 14 -1.49 2.70 0.69
CA ASN A 14 -0.43 2.69 1.69
C ASN A 14 0.57 3.83 1.50
N ILE A 15 0.91 4.22 0.26
CA ILE A 15 1.77 5.39 -0.02
C ILE A 15 1.13 6.67 0.53
N LEU A 16 -0.17 6.89 0.29
CA LEU A 16 -0.91 8.05 0.78
C LEU A 16 -0.94 8.12 2.32
N ASN A 17 -0.95 6.96 2.98
CA ASN A 17 -1.16 6.86 4.42
C ASN A 17 0.13 6.67 5.25
N GLN A 18 1.32 6.91 4.67
CA GLN A 18 2.56 6.91 5.44
C GLN A 18 2.68 8.14 6.34
N GLN A 19 3.23 7.95 7.53
CA GLN A 19 3.45 9.02 8.51
C GLN A 19 4.74 8.83 9.29
N ARG A 20 5.30 9.94 9.77
CA ARG A 20 6.35 9.97 10.81
C ARG A 20 5.80 10.73 12.02
N ARG A 21 6.27 11.97 12.23
CA ARG A 21 5.66 12.93 13.16
C ARG A 21 4.46 13.64 12.52
N VAL A 22 4.54 13.84 11.20
CA VAL A 22 3.52 14.43 10.33
C VAL A 22 3.30 13.48 9.14
N PRO A 23 2.21 13.66 8.36
CA PRO A 23 1.98 12.90 7.13
C PRO A 23 3.14 13.06 6.16
N ARG A 24 3.54 11.97 5.48
CA ARG A 24 4.61 12.07 4.48
C ARG A 24 4.18 12.83 3.23
N LEU A 25 2.88 13.00 3.01
CA LEU A 25 2.33 13.80 1.93
C LEU A 25 2.74 15.28 2.00
N ALA A 26 3.12 15.78 3.17
CA ALA A 26 3.66 17.14 3.32
C ALA A 26 5.12 17.27 2.86
N GLU A 27 5.83 16.15 2.65
CA GLU A 27 7.21 16.16 2.16
C GLU A 27 7.21 16.35 0.62
N PRO A 28 7.79 17.43 0.07
CA PRO A 28 7.73 17.71 -1.37
C PRO A 28 8.27 16.59 -2.25
N ASN A 29 9.33 15.92 -1.80
CA ASN A 29 10.02 14.88 -2.56
C ASN A 29 9.45 13.47 -2.31
N TYR A 30 8.28 13.35 -1.66
CA TYR A 30 7.72 12.04 -1.30
C TYR A 30 6.83 11.43 -2.38
N LEU A 31 5.79 12.15 -2.81
CA LEU A 31 4.80 11.65 -3.76
C LEU A 31 4.42 12.74 -4.76
N CYS A 32 4.55 12.43 -6.04
CA CYS A 32 3.92 13.15 -7.14
C CYS A 32 2.81 12.24 -7.71
N LEU A 33 1.56 12.62 -7.49
CA LEU A 33 0.38 11.89 -7.96
C LEU A 33 -0.29 12.68 -9.08
N LEU A 34 -0.38 12.09 -10.27
CA LEU A 34 -0.76 12.76 -11.50
C LEU A 34 -2.03 12.12 -12.10
N ASP A 35 -3.01 12.97 -12.37
CA ASP A 35 -4.29 12.59 -12.98
C ASP A 35 -4.27 12.90 -14.49
N ALA A 36 -4.35 11.86 -15.31
CA ALA A 36 -4.33 11.91 -16.78
C ALA A 36 -5.73 11.98 -17.40
N ARG A 37 -6.77 12.17 -16.58
CA ARG A 37 -8.16 12.32 -17.04
C ARG A 37 -8.46 13.75 -17.50
N THR A 38 -9.63 13.94 -18.09
CA THR A 38 -10.07 15.26 -18.55
C THR A 38 -10.27 16.24 -17.38
N GLN A 39 -10.19 17.55 -17.64
CA GLN A 39 -10.52 18.61 -16.66
C GLN A 39 -11.87 18.36 -15.99
N ARG A 40 -12.89 17.99 -16.78
CA ARG A 40 -14.24 17.72 -16.27
C ARG A 40 -14.25 16.57 -15.27
N GLU A 41 -13.62 15.45 -15.60
CA GLU A 41 -13.56 14.29 -14.69
C GLU A 41 -12.77 14.60 -13.41
N TYR A 42 -11.70 15.38 -13.51
CA TYR A 42 -10.90 15.84 -12.38
C TYR A 42 -11.70 16.74 -11.43
N ASP A 43 -12.45 17.70 -11.98
CA ASP A 43 -13.27 18.64 -11.22
C ASP A 43 -14.47 17.94 -10.56
N GLU A 44 -15.04 16.92 -11.21
CA GLU A 44 -16.12 16.11 -10.65
C GLU A 44 -15.65 15.37 -9.40
N SER A 45 -14.49 14.71 -9.46
CA SER A 45 -13.73 14.21 -8.30
C SER A 45 -12.39 13.58 -8.72
N HIS A 46 -11.37 13.72 -7.88
CA HIS A 46 -10.03 13.13 -8.05
C HIS A 46 -9.51 12.48 -6.76
N ILE A 47 -8.43 11.69 -6.87
CA ILE A 47 -7.75 11.12 -5.69
C ILE A 47 -7.12 12.28 -4.91
N ILE A 48 -7.17 12.21 -3.58
CA ILE A 48 -6.57 13.25 -2.73
C ILE A 48 -5.11 13.50 -3.11
N THR A 49 -4.71 14.77 -3.07
CA THR A 49 -3.38 15.28 -3.48
C THR A 49 -3.01 15.10 -4.95
N ALA A 50 -3.90 14.54 -5.80
CA ALA A 50 -3.60 14.40 -7.22
C ALA A 50 -3.59 15.76 -7.92
N ARG A 51 -2.57 16.00 -8.75
CA ARG A 51 -2.48 17.14 -9.66
C ARG A 51 -2.91 16.69 -11.04
N ARG A 52 -3.80 17.44 -11.69
CA ARG A 52 -4.13 17.13 -13.09
C ARG A 52 -2.93 17.46 -13.98
N ILE A 53 -2.69 16.59 -14.95
CA ILE A 53 -1.73 16.85 -16.02
C ILE A 53 -2.30 17.92 -16.94
N GLU A 54 -1.49 18.93 -17.23
CA GLU A 54 -1.85 19.98 -18.18
C GLU A 54 -1.49 19.54 -19.60
N GLN A 55 -2.34 19.93 -20.55
CA GLN A 55 -2.09 19.73 -21.98
C GLN A 55 -1.79 21.10 -22.60
N SER A 56 -0.79 21.14 -23.47
CA SER A 56 -0.49 22.30 -24.29
C SER A 56 -1.65 22.59 -25.25
N PRO A 57 -1.72 23.80 -25.84
CA PRO A 57 -2.70 24.11 -26.88
C PRO A 57 -2.60 23.19 -28.12
N THR A 58 -1.47 22.51 -28.31
CA THR A 58 -1.24 21.54 -29.39
C THR A 58 -1.67 20.11 -29.01
N GLY A 59 -2.15 19.90 -27.79
CA GLY A 59 -2.56 18.59 -27.27
C GLY A 59 -1.43 17.75 -26.68
N GLU A 60 -0.21 18.29 -26.61
CA GLU A 60 0.94 17.60 -26.01
C GLU A 60 0.89 17.73 -24.48
N TYR A 61 1.22 16.65 -23.77
CA TYR A 61 1.22 16.68 -22.31
C TYR A 61 2.40 17.49 -21.77
N LEU A 62 2.13 18.40 -20.84
CA LEU A 62 3.15 19.16 -20.15
C LEU A 62 3.75 18.32 -19.02
N VAL A 63 5.07 18.23 -19.02
CA VAL A 63 5.82 17.57 -17.96
C VAL A 63 5.93 18.54 -16.77
N PRO A 64 5.62 18.11 -15.54
CA PRO A 64 5.90 18.85 -14.31
C PRO A 64 7.37 19.24 -14.24
N ASP A 65 7.71 20.14 -13.33
CA ASP A 65 9.10 20.56 -13.14
C ASP A 65 10.05 19.35 -13.08
N SER A 66 10.92 19.23 -14.09
CA SER A 66 11.81 18.08 -14.25
C SER A 66 12.77 17.93 -13.07
N GLU A 67 13.09 19.03 -12.36
CA GLU A 67 13.93 18.99 -11.16
C GLU A 67 13.18 18.35 -9.97
N GLU A 68 11.88 18.61 -9.85
CA GLU A 68 10.98 18.01 -8.84
C GLU A 68 10.88 16.49 -9.05
N LEU A 69 10.63 16.08 -10.30
CA LEU A 69 10.51 14.66 -10.68
C LEU A 69 11.80 13.87 -10.46
N GLY A 70 12.96 14.50 -10.63
CA GLY A 70 14.26 13.88 -10.40
C GLY A 70 14.51 13.50 -8.94
N CYS A 71 13.80 14.14 -7.99
CA CYS A 71 13.98 13.92 -6.55
C CYS A 71 12.82 13.15 -5.92
N VAL A 72 11.70 12.97 -6.62
CA VAL A 72 10.50 12.36 -6.03
C VAL A 72 10.70 10.87 -5.79
N ARG A 73 10.30 10.40 -4.61
CA ARG A 73 10.38 8.98 -4.25
C ARG A 73 9.35 8.13 -4.99
N TYR A 74 8.11 8.63 -5.09
CA TYR A 74 7.02 7.97 -5.81
C TYR A 74 6.46 8.93 -6.85
N CYS A 75 6.50 8.53 -8.12
CA CYS A 75 5.76 9.18 -9.20
C CYS A 75 4.66 8.22 -9.62
N VAL A 76 3.39 8.59 -9.42
CA VAL A 76 2.23 7.76 -9.72
C VAL A 76 1.34 8.48 -10.72
N VAL A 77 0.98 7.80 -11.80
CA VAL A 77 0.08 8.31 -12.84
C VAL A 77 -1.16 7.42 -12.89
N TYR A 78 -2.34 8.03 -13.07
CA TYR A 78 -3.56 7.29 -13.28
C TYR A 78 -4.48 7.96 -14.29
N ASP A 79 -5.24 7.15 -15.02
CA ASP A 79 -6.31 7.57 -15.92
C ASP A 79 -7.67 7.08 -15.37
N CYS A 80 -8.67 6.96 -16.23
CA CYS A 80 -9.98 6.47 -15.83
C CYS A 80 -9.94 4.97 -15.47
N GLU A 81 -9.25 4.15 -16.27
CA GLU A 81 -9.22 2.69 -16.18
C GLU A 81 -8.04 2.07 -16.96
N THR A 82 -6.88 1.87 -16.30
CA THR A 82 -5.74 1.14 -16.89
C THR A 82 -5.75 -0.33 -16.48
N SER A 83 -5.70 -1.30 -17.40
CA SER A 83 -5.70 -2.73 -17.06
C SER A 83 -4.36 -3.45 -17.31
N SER A 84 -3.52 -2.94 -18.22
CA SER A 84 -2.20 -3.50 -18.59
C SER A 84 -1.22 -2.40 -19.01
N LEU A 85 0.07 -2.73 -19.11
CA LEU A 85 1.12 -1.83 -19.64
C LEU A 85 1.48 -2.13 -21.11
N ASP A 86 0.79 -3.07 -21.75
CA ASP A 86 1.18 -3.55 -23.07
C ASP A 86 0.81 -2.52 -24.15
N CYS A 87 1.81 -1.89 -24.75
CA CYS A 87 1.74 -1.25 -26.06
C CYS A 87 3.14 -1.12 -26.69
N CYS A 88 3.55 -2.15 -27.44
CA CYS A 88 4.62 -2.12 -28.44
C CYS A 88 6.04 -1.76 -27.95
N ASP A 89 6.78 -2.78 -27.50
CA ASP A 89 8.24 -2.74 -27.68
C ASP A 89 8.53 -3.00 -29.17
N TYR A 90 9.32 -2.12 -29.81
CA TYR A 90 9.85 -2.38 -31.14
C TYR A 90 10.85 -3.54 -31.04
N GLU A 91 10.44 -4.74 -31.44
CA GLU A 91 11.39 -5.82 -31.71
C GLU A 91 12.08 -5.55 -33.05
N GLU A 92 13.40 -5.38 -33.02
CA GLU A 92 14.25 -5.39 -34.22
C GLU A 92 14.07 -6.74 -34.94
N GLU A 93 13.65 -6.70 -36.21
CA GLU A 93 13.52 -7.88 -37.07
C GLU A 93 14.90 -8.55 -37.30
N GLU A 94 15.20 -9.64 -36.59
CA GLU A 94 16.12 -10.65 -37.11
C GLU A 94 15.35 -11.72 -37.90
N LYS A 95 15.56 -11.71 -39.22
CA LYS A 95 15.07 -12.73 -40.14
C LYS A 95 15.92 -14.00 -40.01
N GLU A 96 15.33 -15.10 -39.57
CA GLU A 96 15.78 -16.43 -40.01
C GLU A 96 14.63 -17.36 -40.42
N LYS A 97 14.88 -18.10 -41.50
CA LYS A 97 13.97 -18.95 -42.25
C LYS A 97 13.94 -20.39 -41.71
N GLY A 98 12.74 -20.95 -41.68
CA GLY A 98 12.44 -22.38 -41.88
C GLY A 98 12.49 -23.24 -40.61
N THR A 99 11.68 -24.27 -40.39
CA THR A 99 10.68 -25.02 -41.19
C THR A 99 9.91 -25.90 -40.18
N CYS A 100 8.56 -26.06 -40.30
CA CYS A 100 7.63 -27.17 -39.87
C CYS A 100 7.82 -27.91 -38.51
N ASP A 101 6.81 -28.28 -37.70
CA ASP A 101 5.47 -28.85 -37.94
C ASP A 101 4.61 -28.87 -36.62
N PRO A 102 3.31 -29.29 -36.61
CA PRO A 102 2.27 -28.81 -35.70
C PRO A 102 1.89 -29.75 -34.53
N CYS A 103 1.04 -29.21 -33.63
CA CYS A 103 0.08 -29.84 -32.72
C CYS A 103 0.33 -29.57 -31.21
N GLN A 104 -0.37 -28.56 -30.65
CA GLN A 104 -1.26 -28.70 -29.49
C GLN A 104 -1.99 -27.38 -29.20
N SER A 105 -3.30 -27.48 -29.09
CA SER A 105 -4.28 -26.40 -28.91
C SER A 105 -4.01 -25.55 -27.66
N ARG A 106 -3.55 -24.31 -27.85
CA ARG A 106 -3.66 -23.22 -26.88
C ARG A 106 -4.97 -22.47 -27.13
N PRO A 107 -5.66 -21.96 -26.09
CA PRO A 107 -6.81 -21.10 -26.32
C PRO A 107 -6.34 -19.88 -27.10
N HIS A 108 -6.88 -19.67 -28.29
CA HIS A 108 -6.72 -18.44 -29.04
C HIS A 108 -7.33 -17.31 -28.20
N PHE A 109 -6.50 -16.63 -27.40
CA PHE A 109 -6.79 -15.27 -26.99
C PHE A 109 -6.75 -14.43 -28.25
N VAL A 110 -7.92 -14.08 -28.76
CA VAL A 110 -8.06 -13.05 -29.77
C VAL A 110 -7.65 -11.75 -29.08
N ILE A 111 -6.37 -11.40 -29.18
CA ILE A 111 -5.86 -10.10 -28.79
C ILE A 111 -6.52 -9.12 -29.77
N SER A 112 -7.42 -8.27 -29.27
CA SER A 112 -7.89 -7.14 -30.04
C SER A 112 -6.69 -6.24 -30.31
N LEU A 113 -6.30 -6.10 -31.57
CA LEU A 113 -5.22 -5.20 -32.01
C LEU A 113 -5.55 -3.71 -31.84
N ASP A 114 -6.65 -3.38 -31.15
CA ASP A 114 -7.20 -2.02 -30.99
C ASP A 114 -7.25 -1.57 -29.52
N ALA A 115 -6.38 -2.07 -28.64
CA ALA A 115 -6.24 -1.46 -27.32
C ALA A 115 -5.38 -0.20 -27.47
N GLU A 116 -6.02 0.94 -27.73
CA GLU A 116 -5.36 2.25 -27.64
C GLU A 116 -4.61 2.33 -26.29
N GLU A 117 -3.31 2.64 -26.36
CA GLU A 117 -2.47 2.79 -25.18
C GLU A 117 -3.11 3.80 -24.22
N GLY A 118 -3.41 3.38 -22.98
CA GLY A 118 -4.08 4.23 -22.00
C GLY A 118 -3.30 5.53 -21.74
N THR A 119 -4.01 6.64 -21.53
CA THR A 119 -3.40 7.98 -21.40
C THR A 119 -2.39 8.04 -20.25
N ALA A 120 -2.60 7.26 -19.18
CA ALA A 120 -1.65 7.14 -18.08
C ALA A 120 -0.33 6.48 -18.50
N VAL A 121 -0.37 5.46 -19.36
CA VAL A 121 0.82 4.74 -19.84
C VAL A 121 1.64 5.62 -20.78
N GLN A 122 0.97 6.28 -21.74
CA GLN A 122 1.61 7.23 -22.66
C GLN A 122 2.34 8.35 -21.88
N TYR A 123 1.71 8.87 -20.84
CA TYR A 123 2.31 9.91 -20.03
C TYR A 123 3.44 9.38 -19.15
N ALA A 124 3.27 8.21 -18.55
CA ALA A 124 4.30 7.59 -17.74
C ALA A 124 5.59 7.33 -18.55
N ARG A 125 5.50 6.96 -19.83
CA ARG A 125 6.66 6.88 -20.76
C ARG A 125 7.42 8.18 -20.87
N SER A 126 6.68 9.28 -21.04
CA SER A 126 7.27 10.63 -21.14
C SER A 126 8.00 11.04 -19.86
N LEU A 127 7.54 10.54 -18.70
CA LEU A 127 8.12 10.84 -17.39
C LEU A 127 9.37 10.01 -17.04
N GLU A 128 9.54 8.81 -17.62
CA GLU A 128 10.62 7.88 -17.22
C GLU A 128 12.03 8.48 -17.32
N GLN A 129 12.24 9.40 -18.26
CA GLN A 129 13.52 10.07 -18.47
C GLN A 129 13.83 11.11 -17.37
N PHE A 130 12.82 11.57 -16.63
CA PHE A 130 12.95 12.60 -15.61
C PHE A 130 12.97 12.03 -14.19
N THR A 131 12.58 10.77 -13.98
CA THR A 131 12.53 10.15 -12.67
C THR A 131 13.73 9.24 -12.39
N ARG A 132 14.18 9.22 -11.14
CA ARG A 132 15.19 8.24 -10.67
C ARG A 132 14.59 6.88 -10.31
N HIS A 133 13.31 6.87 -9.96
CA HIS A 133 12.54 5.70 -9.58
C HIS A 133 11.51 5.36 -10.66
N PRO A 134 11.09 4.09 -10.77
CA PRO A 134 10.10 3.69 -11.77
C PRO A 134 8.82 4.51 -11.66
N VAL A 135 8.24 4.91 -12.79
CA VAL A 135 6.94 5.56 -12.83
C VAL A 135 5.86 4.52 -12.60
N LEU A 136 4.98 4.77 -11.64
CA LEU A 136 3.95 3.83 -11.22
C LEU A 136 2.63 4.15 -11.92
N VAL A 137 2.11 3.21 -12.71
CA VAL A 137 0.79 3.36 -13.34
C VAL A 137 -0.26 2.66 -12.48
N LEU A 138 -1.29 3.39 -12.05
CA LEU A 138 -2.33 2.87 -11.16
C LEU A 138 -3.22 1.86 -11.89
N ARG A 139 -3.15 0.60 -11.47
CA ARG A 139 -3.97 -0.46 -12.02
C ARG A 139 -5.45 -0.25 -11.66
N GLY A 140 -6.30 -0.35 -12.67
CA GLY A 140 -7.72 -0.06 -12.65
C GLY A 140 -8.07 1.43 -12.64
N GLY A 141 -7.07 2.33 -12.71
CA GLY A 141 -7.23 3.77 -12.75
C GLY A 141 -8.05 4.35 -11.58
N TYR A 142 -8.64 5.52 -11.81
CA TYR A 142 -9.50 6.20 -10.85
C TYR A 142 -10.73 5.36 -10.48
N LYS A 143 -11.36 4.66 -11.43
CA LYS A 143 -12.58 3.88 -11.17
C LYS A 143 -12.35 2.81 -10.11
N HIS A 144 -11.29 2.02 -10.26
CA HIS A 144 -11.02 0.94 -9.33
C HIS A 144 -10.58 1.46 -7.96
N PHE A 145 -9.69 2.46 -7.93
CA PHE A 145 -9.25 3.06 -6.68
C PHE A 145 -10.40 3.71 -5.90
N SER A 146 -11.25 4.48 -6.57
CA SER A 146 -12.40 5.14 -5.93
C SER A 146 -13.48 4.17 -5.47
N ALA A 147 -13.63 3.00 -6.12
CA ALA A 147 -14.50 1.94 -5.65
C ALA A 147 -13.99 1.31 -4.34
N CYS A 148 -12.67 1.10 -4.21
CA CYS A 148 -12.06 0.53 -3.01
C CYS A 148 -11.91 1.55 -1.87
N TYR A 149 -11.57 2.80 -2.19
CA TYR A 149 -11.18 3.85 -1.24
C TYR A 149 -11.95 5.15 -1.49
N HIS A 150 -13.28 5.06 -1.53
CA HIS A 150 -14.16 6.20 -1.84
C HIS A 150 -14.00 7.41 -0.89
N PHE A 151 -13.41 7.21 0.28
CA PHE A 151 -13.14 8.24 1.30
C PHE A 151 -11.82 8.99 1.06
N LEU A 152 -11.00 8.58 0.09
CA LEU A 152 -9.79 9.27 -0.36
C LEU A 152 -10.01 10.04 -1.67
N ARG A 153 -11.27 10.26 -2.07
CA ARG A 153 -11.61 11.12 -3.20
C ARG A 153 -12.02 12.51 -2.71
N THR A 154 -11.74 13.53 -3.51
CA THR A 154 -12.03 14.93 -3.18
C THR A 154 -12.45 15.69 -4.44
N GLN A 155 -13.06 16.86 -4.25
CA GLN A 155 -13.25 17.90 -5.28
C GLN A 155 -12.32 19.09 -5.03
N LYS A 156 -11.75 19.18 -3.83
CA LYS A 156 -10.86 20.25 -3.43
C LYS A 156 -9.44 19.92 -3.85
N ILE A 157 -8.84 20.82 -4.62
CA ILE A 157 -7.41 20.80 -4.91
C ILE A 157 -6.66 21.26 -3.67
N LEU A 158 -5.76 20.40 -3.17
CA LEU A 158 -4.93 20.69 -2.01
C LEU A 158 -3.66 21.39 -2.50
N TRP A 159 -3.60 22.71 -2.31
CA TRP A 159 -2.49 23.55 -2.77
C TRP A 159 -1.54 23.95 -1.66
N MET A 160 -2.01 23.99 -0.41
CA MET A 160 -1.24 24.57 0.69
C MET A 160 -0.52 23.47 1.49
N PRO A 161 0.79 23.61 1.78
CA PRO A 161 1.53 22.67 2.63
C PRO A 161 0.83 22.41 3.98
N GLN A 162 0.19 23.43 4.55
CA GLN A 162 -0.58 23.33 5.80
C GLN A 162 -1.75 22.35 5.70
N GLU A 163 -2.37 22.19 4.54
CA GLU A 163 -3.45 21.22 4.35
C GLU A 163 -2.91 19.79 4.32
N LEU A 164 -1.73 19.61 3.73
CA LEU A 164 -1.02 18.32 3.70
C LEU A 164 -0.48 17.95 5.09
N ASP A 165 0.01 18.93 5.86
CA ASP A 165 0.44 18.74 7.25
C ASP A 165 -0.71 18.28 8.16
N ASN A 166 -1.91 18.81 7.91
CA ASN A 166 -3.12 18.51 8.67
C ASN A 166 -3.85 17.23 8.21
N PHE A 167 -3.44 16.65 7.08
CA PHE A 167 -4.00 15.38 6.61
C PHE A 167 -3.93 14.34 7.73
N GLN A 168 -5.01 13.60 7.94
CA GLN A 168 -5.07 12.54 8.94
C GLN A 168 -4.95 11.19 8.22
N PRO A 169 -3.77 10.54 8.27
CA PRO A 169 -3.58 9.27 7.59
C PRO A 169 -4.45 8.18 8.20
N TYR A 170 -4.97 7.30 7.36
CA TYR A 170 -5.62 6.08 7.79
C TYR A 170 -4.58 5.03 8.23
N PRO A 171 -4.99 3.99 8.98
CA PRO A 171 -4.19 2.79 9.19
C PRO A 171 -3.72 2.20 7.85
N VAL A 172 -2.49 1.66 7.82
CA VAL A 172 -2.01 0.96 6.63
C VAL A 172 -2.79 -0.34 6.45
N GLU A 173 -2.98 -0.74 5.20
CA GLU A 173 -3.68 -1.96 4.83
C GLU A 173 -2.68 -3.09 4.61
N ILE A 174 -2.81 -4.14 5.42
CA ILE A 174 -1.94 -5.32 5.41
C ILE A 174 -2.52 -6.40 4.51
N LEU A 175 -3.78 -6.77 4.74
CA LEU A 175 -4.54 -7.69 3.88
C LEU A 175 -5.73 -6.96 3.28
N SER A 176 -5.98 -7.19 2.00
CA SER A 176 -6.94 -6.40 1.23
C SER A 176 -8.34 -6.43 1.87
N ALA A 177 -8.84 -5.24 2.24
CA ALA A 177 -10.11 -4.97 2.92
C ALA A 177 -10.36 -5.79 4.20
N LYS A 178 -9.32 -6.38 4.79
CA LYS A 178 -9.44 -7.40 5.83
C LYS A 178 -8.63 -7.10 7.08
N LEU A 179 -7.35 -6.72 6.92
CA LEU A 179 -6.46 -6.50 8.05
C LEU A 179 -5.76 -5.16 7.89
N TYR A 180 -5.91 -4.30 8.90
CA TYR A 180 -5.29 -3.00 8.97
C TYR A 180 -4.36 -2.91 10.18
N MET A 181 -3.31 -2.11 10.06
CA MET A 181 -2.37 -1.82 11.15
C MET A 181 -2.26 -0.32 11.38
N GLY A 182 -2.50 0.13 12.60
CA GLY A 182 -2.56 1.56 12.93
C GLY A 182 -2.04 1.90 14.32
N ASN A 183 -2.33 3.13 14.73
CA ASN A 183 -2.02 3.68 16.05
C ASN A 183 -3.29 3.94 16.87
N PHE A 184 -3.12 4.32 18.13
CA PHE A 184 -4.23 4.53 19.06
C PHE A 184 -5.19 5.64 18.60
N LYS A 185 -4.65 6.75 18.06
CA LYS A 185 -5.47 7.86 17.54
C LYS A 185 -6.39 7.39 16.41
N GLN A 186 -5.83 6.64 15.46
CA GLN A 186 -6.58 6.09 14.33
C GLN A 186 -7.64 5.07 14.79
N ALA A 187 -7.32 4.26 15.81
CA ALA A 187 -8.25 3.27 16.33
C ALA A 187 -9.45 3.88 17.04
N CYS A 188 -9.29 5.04 17.67
CA CYS A 188 -10.38 5.78 18.35
C CYS A 188 -11.19 6.68 17.42
N ASP A 189 -10.80 6.81 16.14
CA ASP A 189 -11.50 7.64 15.17
C ASP A 189 -12.70 6.89 14.57
N GLN A 190 -13.91 7.39 14.86
CA GLN A 190 -15.15 6.78 14.39
C GLN A 190 -15.35 6.86 12.87
N GLN A 191 -14.79 7.89 12.22
CA GLN A 191 -14.87 8.03 10.77
C GLN A 191 -13.99 6.96 10.10
N ILE A 192 -12.76 6.77 10.60
CA ILE A 192 -11.87 5.69 10.14
C ILE A 192 -12.52 4.31 10.33
N GLN A 193 -13.14 4.07 11.49
CA GLN A 193 -13.84 2.80 11.75
C GLN A 193 -14.98 2.55 10.75
N LYS A 194 -15.75 3.58 10.38
CA LYS A 194 -16.84 3.48 9.41
C LYS A 194 -16.33 3.27 7.99
N ASP A 195 -15.38 4.09 7.56
CA ASP A 195 -14.83 4.08 6.21
C ASP A 195 -14.13 2.77 5.87
N LEU A 196 -13.34 2.25 6.82
CA LEU A 196 -12.65 0.95 6.69
C LEU A 196 -13.52 -0.24 7.09
N LYS A 197 -14.76 0.00 7.51
CA LYS A 197 -15.72 -1.02 7.94
C LYS A 197 -15.13 -1.95 9.02
N ILE A 198 -14.42 -1.37 9.99
CA ILE A 198 -13.79 -2.11 11.09
C ILE A 198 -14.88 -2.76 11.95
N LYS A 199 -14.79 -4.08 12.13
CA LYS A 199 -15.68 -4.90 12.97
C LYS A 199 -15.00 -5.48 14.19
N ALA A 200 -13.67 -5.54 14.16
CA ALA A 200 -12.89 -5.94 15.32
C ALA A 200 -11.60 -5.16 15.47
N GLN A 201 -11.15 -5.08 16.72
CA GLN A 201 -9.96 -4.35 17.11
C GLN A 201 -9.09 -5.21 18.03
N VAL A 202 -7.79 -5.22 17.76
CA VAL A 202 -6.78 -5.77 18.66
C VAL A 202 -5.92 -4.61 19.16
N ASN A 203 -6.00 -4.32 20.45
CA ASN A 203 -5.21 -3.30 21.11
C ASN A 203 -4.07 -3.96 21.88
N ILE A 204 -2.82 -3.59 21.56
CA ILE A 204 -1.60 -4.07 22.21
C ILE A 204 -0.92 -2.93 23.00
N SER A 205 -1.62 -1.82 23.23
CA SER A 205 -1.14 -0.74 24.10
C SER A 205 -1.50 -0.98 25.56
N GLU A 206 -0.81 -0.29 26.46
CA GLU A 206 -1.07 -0.38 27.90
C GLU A 206 -2.44 0.21 28.28
N GLN A 207 -2.90 1.20 27.52
CA GLN A 207 -4.16 1.87 27.76
C GLN A 207 -5.30 1.17 27.02
N PRO A 208 -6.44 0.90 27.69
CA PRO A 208 -7.62 0.42 26.98
C PRO A 208 -8.19 1.53 26.09
N ALA A 209 -8.75 1.15 24.94
CA ALA A 209 -9.54 2.06 24.13
C ALA A 209 -10.93 2.21 24.75
N THR A 210 -11.41 3.45 24.87
CA THR A 210 -12.69 3.77 25.53
C THR A 210 -13.88 3.83 24.57
N LEU A 211 -13.64 3.83 23.26
CA LEU A 211 -14.64 4.17 22.24
C LEU A 211 -14.64 3.15 21.11
N PHE A 212 -15.33 2.03 21.31
CA PHE A 212 -15.60 1.07 20.24
C PHE A 212 -17.09 0.76 20.12
N ALA A 213 -17.60 0.78 18.89
CA ALA A 213 -19.02 0.74 18.60
C ALA A 213 -19.69 -0.56 19.06
N GLU A 214 -20.94 -0.46 19.51
CA GLU A 214 -21.75 -1.60 19.93
C GLU A 214 -21.82 -2.69 18.83
N GLY A 215 -21.66 -3.95 19.24
CA GLY A 215 -21.63 -5.10 18.33
C GLY A 215 -20.27 -5.44 17.73
N SER A 216 -19.26 -4.59 17.93
CA SER A 216 -17.90 -4.83 17.44
C SER A 216 -17.06 -5.64 18.45
N LYS A 217 -16.10 -6.45 17.98
CA LYS A 217 -15.28 -7.32 18.85
C LYS A 217 -13.95 -6.66 19.23
N TYR A 218 -13.62 -6.66 20.50
CA TYR A 218 -12.42 -5.99 21.01
C TYR A 218 -11.59 -6.96 21.84
N LEU A 219 -10.31 -7.07 21.48
CA LEU A 219 -9.29 -7.80 22.23
C LEU A 219 -8.24 -6.82 22.72
N HIS A 220 -8.07 -6.70 24.03
CA HIS A 220 -7.02 -5.87 24.63
C HIS A 220 -6.01 -6.75 25.35
N ILE A 221 -4.74 -6.55 25.00
CA ILE A 221 -3.61 -7.23 25.60
C ILE A 221 -2.64 -6.13 26.01
N SER A 222 -2.60 -5.84 27.31
CA SER A 222 -1.75 -4.78 27.85
C SER A 222 -0.30 -5.25 27.89
N VAL A 223 0.53 -4.70 26.99
CA VAL A 223 1.96 -5.00 26.91
C VAL A 223 2.76 -3.71 26.82
N PRO A 224 3.76 -3.48 27.72
CA PRO A 224 4.68 -2.35 27.61
C PRO A 224 5.46 -2.37 26.31
N ASP A 225 5.82 -1.20 25.76
CA ASP A 225 6.77 -1.11 24.63
C ASP A 225 8.20 -1.10 25.17
N SER A 226 8.65 -2.22 25.72
CA SER A 226 10.01 -2.38 26.24
C SER A 226 10.69 -3.63 25.68
N LEU A 227 12.00 -3.72 25.83
CA LEU A 227 12.80 -4.84 25.31
C LEU A 227 12.51 -6.15 26.07
N GLU A 228 12.08 -6.04 27.32
CA GLU A 228 11.83 -7.13 28.26
C GLU A 228 10.38 -7.61 28.25
N ALA A 229 9.49 -6.87 27.57
CA ALA A 229 8.08 -7.19 27.51
C ALA A 229 7.83 -8.49 26.71
N ASP A 230 6.90 -9.31 27.19
CA ASP A 230 6.52 -10.56 26.54
C ASP A 230 5.30 -10.37 25.64
N LEU A 231 5.49 -10.48 24.33
CA LEU A 231 4.41 -10.62 23.34
C LEU A 231 4.23 -12.06 22.88
N PHE A 232 5.26 -12.90 23.03
CA PHE A 232 5.29 -14.26 22.53
C PHE A 232 4.12 -15.10 23.05
N SER A 233 3.88 -15.04 24.37
CA SER A 233 2.77 -15.77 25.01
C SER A 233 1.39 -15.39 24.48
N THR A 234 1.29 -14.26 23.79
CA THR A 234 0.03 -13.69 23.29
C THR A 234 -0.23 -14.00 21.81
N PHE A 235 0.80 -14.39 21.05
CA PHE A 235 0.70 -14.56 19.60
C PHE A 235 -0.40 -15.53 19.18
N ALA A 236 -0.48 -16.71 19.80
CA ALA A 236 -1.50 -17.71 19.46
C ALA A 236 -2.92 -17.19 19.67
N THR A 237 -3.16 -16.49 20.78
CA THR A 237 -4.45 -15.87 21.11
C THR A 237 -4.84 -14.80 20.11
N ILE A 238 -3.89 -13.92 19.75
CA ILE A 238 -4.15 -12.85 18.79
C ILE A 238 -4.43 -13.42 17.40
N CYS A 239 -3.63 -14.41 16.96
CA CYS A 239 -3.81 -15.01 15.64
C CYS A 239 -5.19 -15.66 15.52
N HIS A 240 -5.60 -16.45 16.51
CA HIS A 240 -6.94 -17.04 16.56
C HIS A 240 -8.04 -15.99 16.57
N PHE A 241 -7.86 -14.90 17.32
CA PHE A 241 -8.85 -13.81 17.32
C PHE A 241 -8.98 -13.18 15.94
N ILE A 242 -7.86 -12.83 15.29
CA ILE A 242 -7.88 -12.23 13.95
C ILE A 242 -8.59 -13.16 12.97
N ASP A 243 -8.19 -14.44 12.90
CA ASP A 243 -8.80 -15.43 12.00
C ASP A 243 -10.33 -15.55 12.23
N ALA A 244 -10.78 -15.58 13.48
CA ALA A 244 -12.20 -15.68 13.82
C ALA A 244 -13.02 -14.42 13.44
N GLN A 245 -12.37 -13.28 13.21
CA GLN A 245 -13.03 -12.02 12.86
C GLN A 245 -12.92 -11.65 11.37
N LEU A 246 -11.95 -12.19 10.62
CA LEU A 246 -11.74 -11.83 9.20
C LEU A 246 -12.94 -12.12 8.29
N ASP A 247 -13.78 -13.11 8.62
CA ASP A 247 -15.00 -13.41 7.86
C ASP A 247 -16.19 -12.50 8.21
N ARG A 248 -16.09 -11.78 9.33
CA ARG A 248 -17.15 -10.88 9.84
C ARG A 248 -16.94 -9.44 9.41
N GLY A 249 -15.71 -9.07 9.08
CA GLY A 249 -15.34 -7.75 8.58
C GLY A 249 -13.87 -7.44 8.83
N ALA A 250 -13.51 -6.18 8.63
CA ALA A 250 -12.12 -5.75 8.78
C ALA A 250 -11.68 -5.72 10.26
N VAL A 251 -10.43 -6.12 10.48
CA VAL A 251 -9.77 -6.12 11.78
C VAL A 251 -8.69 -5.04 11.80
N LEU A 252 -8.67 -4.21 12.84
CA LEU A 252 -7.62 -3.22 13.07
C LEU A 252 -6.73 -3.67 14.24
N VAL A 253 -5.44 -3.90 13.95
CA VAL A 253 -4.40 -4.16 14.94
C VAL A 253 -3.66 -2.87 15.24
N PHE A 254 -3.60 -2.45 16.50
CA PHE A 254 -2.96 -1.19 16.85
C PHE A 254 -2.24 -1.22 18.21
N SER A 255 -1.32 -0.27 18.36
CA SER A 255 -0.64 0.06 19.62
C SER A 255 -0.58 1.58 19.77
N SER A 256 0.17 2.10 20.73
CA SER A 256 0.25 3.56 20.97
C SER A 256 0.65 4.34 19.72
N LEU A 257 1.76 3.94 19.06
CA LEU A 257 2.30 4.62 17.87
C LEU A 257 2.12 3.82 16.57
N GLY A 258 1.74 2.54 16.69
CA GLY A 258 1.63 1.66 15.53
C GLY A 258 2.95 1.23 14.91
N ILE A 259 4.09 1.33 15.63
CA ILE A 259 5.44 1.16 15.08
C ILE A 259 6.11 -0.17 15.47
N SER A 260 5.98 -0.58 16.73
CA SER A 260 6.71 -1.71 17.33
C SER A 260 5.74 -2.87 17.62
N ARG A 261 5.04 -2.86 18.76
CA ARG A 261 4.11 -3.93 19.21
C ARG A 261 3.10 -4.39 18.16
N SER A 262 2.36 -3.47 17.53
CA SER A 262 1.34 -3.82 16.52
C SER A 262 1.97 -4.42 15.27
N SER A 263 3.16 -3.97 14.88
CA SER A 263 3.92 -4.53 13.77
C SER A 263 4.44 -5.93 14.08
N THR A 264 4.94 -6.15 15.30
CA THR A 264 5.34 -7.48 15.79
C THR A 264 4.18 -8.47 15.67
N VAL A 265 3.03 -8.12 16.26
CA VAL A 265 1.86 -9.01 16.26
C VAL A 265 1.29 -9.22 14.85
N THR A 266 1.32 -8.20 14.00
CA THR A 266 0.91 -8.32 12.59
C THR A 266 1.82 -9.31 11.84
N MET A 267 3.14 -9.25 12.06
CA MET A 267 4.07 -10.23 11.46
C MET A 267 3.85 -11.63 12.01
N ALA A 268 3.65 -11.78 13.32
CA ALA A 268 3.34 -13.08 13.95
C ALA A 268 2.09 -13.71 13.31
N TYR A 269 1.07 -12.89 13.03
CA TYR A 269 -0.14 -13.31 12.32
C TYR A 269 0.13 -13.75 10.88
N LEU A 270 0.88 -12.96 10.10
CA LEU A 270 1.24 -13.33 8.72
C LEU A 270 2.06 -14.61 8.67
N MET A 271 2.94 -14.85 9.66
CA MET A 271 3.68 -16.10 9.77
C MET A 271 2.75 -17.28 10.04
N HIS A 272 1.82 -17.14 10.98
CA HIS A 272 0.87 -18.18 11.37
C HIS A 272 -0.14 -18.50 10.25
N SER A 273 -0.90 -17.51 9.80
CA SER A 273 -2.08 -17.72 8.94
C SER A 273 -1.78 -17.56 7.45
N CYS A 274 -0.68 -16.90 7.07
CA CYS A 274 -0.25 -16.75 5.67
C CYS A 274 1.01 -17.57 5.32
N GLN A 275 1.52 -18.37 6.26
CA GLN A 275 2.71 -19.22 6.09
C GLN A 275 3.95 -18.44 5.61
N PHE A 276 4.14 -17.23 6.15
CA PHE A 276 5.34 -16.46 5.87
C PHE A 276 6.48 -16.88 6.81
N SER A 277 7.71 -16.89 6.30
CA SER A 277 8.89 -16.77 7.17
C SER A 277 8.91 -15.38 7.82
N LEU A 278 9.64 -15.22 8.91
CA LEU A 278 9.85 -13.93 9.55
C LEU A 278 10.44 -12.92 8.56
N LYS A 279 11.43 -13.30 7.75
CA LYS A 279 11.99 -12.43 6.71
C LYS A 279 10.92 -11.94 5.72
N ARG A 280 10.08 -12.84 5.23
CA ARG A 280 9.01 -12.50 4.28
C ARG A 280 7.95 -11.60 4.93
N ALA A 281 7.57 -11.89 6.18
CA ALA A 281 6.63 -11.06 6.94
C ALA A 281 7.19 -9.66 7.20
N TRP A 282 8.47 -9.57 7.56
CA TRP A 282 9.18 -8.31 7.75
C TRP A 282 9.18 -7.46 6.47
N ASP A 283 9.65 -8.02 5.37
CA ASP A 283 9.73 -7.32 4.08
C ASP A 283 8.34 -6.88 3.59
N TYR A 284 7.32 -7.73 3.83
CA TYR A 284 5.95 -7.43 3.48
C TYR A 284 5.38 -6.26 4.30
N VAL A 285 5.50 -6.31 5.64
CA VAL A 285 4.99 -5.24 6.50
C VAL A 285 5.79 -3.95 6.32
N LEU A 286 7.10 -4.03 6.08
CA LEU A 286 7.94 -2.85 5.80
C LEU A 286 7.51 -2.12 4.52
N LYS A 287 7.10 -2.85 3.47
CA LYS A 287 6.52 -2.27 2.25
C LYS A 287 5.18 -1.58 2.54
N CYS A 288 4.35 -2.13 3.43
CA CYS A 288 3.09 -1.51 3.84
C CYS A 288 3.29 -0.32 4.80
N LYS A 289 4.28 -0.38 5.69
CA LYS A 289 4.56 0.61 6.74
C LYS A 289 6.06 0.84 6.89
N MET A 290 6.53 1.89 6.24
CA MET A 290 7.98 2.13 6.08
C MET A 290 8.68 2.59 7.36
N ASN A 291 7.93 3.05 8.36
CA ASN A 291 8.46 3.43 9.66
C ASN A 291 8.27 2.35 10.73
N MET A 292 7.87 1.13 10.35
CA MET A 292 7.87 -0.03 11.23
C MET A 292 9.25 -0.22 11.84
N ARG A 293 9.30 -0.41 13.16
CA ARG A 293 10.55 -0.67 13.89
C ARG A 293 10.27 -1.40 15.22
N PRO A 294 10.01 -2.71 15.18
CA PRO A 294 9.97 -3.56 16.38
C PRO A 294 11.24 -3.44 17.19
N HIS A 295 11.10 -3.58 18.50
CA HIS A 295 12.25 -3.74 19.39
C HIS A 295 12.98 -5.06 19.13
N ARG A 296 14.30 -5.09 19.35
CA ARG A 296 15.14 -6.29 19.18
C ARG A 296 14.65 -7.48 20.04
N GLY A 297 14.11 -7.22 21.23
CA GLY A 297 13.47 -8.26 22.06
C GLY A 297 12.26 -8.91 21.37
N PHE A 298 11.42 -8.11 20.69
CA PHE A 298 10.29 -8.61 19.91
C PHE A 298 10.71 -9.34 18.64
N VAL A 299 11.79 -8.90 17.98
CA VAL A 299 12.37 -9.64 16.85
C VAL A 299 12.83 -11.02 17.28
N LYS A 300 13.47 -11.12 18.46
CA LYS A 300 13.87 -12.41 19.01
C LYS A 300 12.65 -13.30 19.27
N GLN A 301 11.60 -12.75 19.87
CA GLN A 301 10.35 -13.47 20.07
C GLN A 301 9.69 -13.92 18.75
N LEU A 302 9.77 -13.12 17.68
CA LEU A 302 9.30 -13.54 16.35
C LEU A 302 10.14 -14.69 15.76
N SER A 303 11.46 -14.69 15.99
CA SER A 303 12.33 -15.80 15.57
C SER A 303 11.99 -17.08 16.33
N ASP A 304 11.71 -16.97 17.62
CA ASP A 304 11.26 -18.10 18.44
C ASP A 304 9.87 -18.58 17.96
N TRP A 305 9.01 -17.66 17.50
CA TRP A 305 7.68 -17.98 16.96
C TRP A 305 7.76 -18.69 15.60
N GLU A 306 8.68 -18.26 14.73
CA GLU A 306 9.00 -18.97 13.48
C GLU A 306 9.40 -20.42 13.77
N THR A 307 10.28 -20.59 14.78
CA THR A 307 10.73 -21.92 15.22
C THR A 307 9.59 -22.75 15.78
N GLN A 308 8.67 -22.14 16.53
CA GLN A 308 7.48 -22.84 17.05
C GLN A 308 6.52 -23.29 15.93
N ILE A 309 6.31 -22.49 14.89
CA ILE A 309 5.39 -22.81 13.78
C ILE A 309 6.00 -23.86 12.83
N TYR A 310 7.28 -23.70 12.48
CA TYR A 310 7.90 -24.50 11.41
C TYR A 310 8.84 -25.60 11.93
N GLY A 311 9.09 -25.67 13.24
CA GLY A 311 10.03 -26.61 13.86
C GLY A 311 11.51 -26.27 13.62
N THR A 312 11.80 -25.21 12.87
CA THR A 312 13.16 -24.72 12.59
C THR A 312 13.15 -23.21 12.45
N THR A 313 14.27 -22.57 12.79
CA THR A 313 14.51 -21.17 12.45
C THR A 313 14.91 -21.08 10.98
N ILE A 314 14.22 -20.23 10.21
CA ILE A 314 14.47 -20.04 8.77
C ILE A 314 15.19 -18.71 8.54
N THR A 315 14.84 -17.70 9.34
CA THR A 315 15.34 -16.33 9.21
C THR A 315 16.48 -16.06 10.18
N ASP A 316 17.62 -15.58 9.65
CA ASP A 316 18.73 -15.10 10.47
C ASP A 316 18.47 -13.67 10.94
N VAL A 317 18.12 -13.52 12.22
CA VAL A 317 17.85 -12.22 12.85
C VAL A 317 19.10 -11.46 13.33
N SER A 318 20.30 -12.02 13.11
CA SER A 318 21.56 -11.34 13.41
C SER A 318 21.86 -10.21 12.41
N GLU A 319 21.21 -10.22 11.24
CA GLU A 319 21.34 -9.16 10.24
C GLU A 319 20.99 -7.75 10.80
N PRO A 320 21.64 -6.68 10.29
CA PRO A 320 21.46 -5.32 10.80
C PRO A 320 20.08 -4.73 10.50
N ASN A 321 19.34 -5.33 9.55
CA ASN A 321 18.06 -4.81 9.07
C ASN A 321 16.88 -5.10 10.02
N TYR A 322 17.10 -5.93 11.05
CA TYR A 322 16.12 -6.29 12.07
C TYR A 322 16.27 -5.47 13.37
#